data_AF-A0A7C7BTE1-F1
#
_entry.id   AF-A0A7C7BTE1-F1
#
_cell.length_a   1.000
_cell.length_b   1.000
_cell.length_c   1.000
_cell.angle_alpha   90.00
_cell.angle_beta   90.00
_cell.angle_gamma   90.00
#
_symmetry.space_group_name_H-M   'P 1'
#
loop_
_entity.id
_entity.type
_entity.pdbx_description
1 polymer ?
#
loop_
_entity_poly.entity_id
_entity_poly.type
_entity_poly.pdbx_seq_one_letter_code
_entity_poly.pdbx_strand_id
1 'polypeptide(L)' 'MSSAIVKIISGFIGLVLVATFVLGLAESISSGFAGFWGGLPFWVICFAVLTLVVYDFWDSCLRKD' A
#
# COMPACT_ATOMS: atom_id res chain seq x y z
N MET A 1 -26.55 5.35 -6.46
CA MET A 1 -25.52 5.49 -5.40
C MET A 1 -24.68 6.72 -5.72
N SER A 2 -24.47 7.62 -4.75
CA SER A 2 -23.72 8.86 -4.98
C SER A 2 -22.28 8.55 -5.42
N SER A 3 -21.85 9.11 -6.54
CA SER A 3 -20.53 8.86 -7.18
C SER A 3 -19.34 8.94 -6.20
N ALA A 4 -19.45 9.79 -5.18
CA ALA A 4 -18.42 9.94 -4.12
C ALA A 4 -18.23 8.68 -3.26
N ILE A 5 -19.31 7.98 -2.91
CA ILE A 5 -19.24 6.76 -2.09
C ILE A 5 -18.54 5.64 -2.87
N VAL A 6 -18.80 5.54 -4.18
CA VAL A 6 -18.15 4.56 -5.05
C VAL A 6 -16.65 4.81 -5.11
N LYS A 7 -16.22 6.07 -5.29
CA LYS A 7 -14.80 6.47 -5.28
C LYS A 7 -14.08 6.05 -4.00
N ILE A 8 -14.68 6.33 -2.84
CA ILE A 8 -14.09 6.00 -1.54
C ILE A 8 -13.98 4.48 -1.36
N ILE A 9 -15.04 3.72 -1.69
CA ILE A 9 -15.03 2.27 -1.54
C ILE A 9 -14.02 1.63 -2.50
N SER A 10 -13.99 2.04 -3.77
CA SER A 10 -13.04 1.51 -4.75
C SER A 10 -11.60 1.86 -4.40
N GLY A 11 -11.34 3.10 -3.95
CA GLY A 11 -10.03 3.52 -3.49
C GLY A 11 -9.57 2.75 -2.26
N PHE A 12 -10.47 2.48 -1.31
CA PHE A 12 -10.15 1.73 -0.10
C PHE A 12 -9.83 0.26 -0.40
N ILE A 13 -10.60 -0.37 -1.31
CA ILE A 13 -10.30 -1.73 -1.77
C ILE A 13 -8.92 -1.78 -2.44
N GLY A 14 -8.60 -0.80 -3.29
CA GLY A 14 -7.29 -0.68 -3.92
C GLY A 14 -6.15 -0.53 -2.90
N LEU A 15 -6.31 0.36 -1.92
CA LEU A 15 -5.36 0.58 -0.83
C LEU A 15 -5.07 -0.73 -0.07
N VAL A 16 -6.11 -1.48 0.32
CA VAL A 16 -5.97 -2.73 1.07
C VAL A 16 -5.29 -3.82 0.21
N LEU A 17 -5.65 -3.93 -1.07
CA LEU A 17 -5.03 -4.90 -1.99
C LEU A 17 -3.54 -4.62 -2.17
N VAL A 18 -3.16 -3.36 -2.44
CA VAL A 18 -1.76 -2.98 -2.62
C VAL A 18 -0.99 -3.17 -1.30
N ALA A 19 -1.58 -2.79 -0.16
CA ALA A 19 -0.92 -2.92 1.12
C ALA A 19 -0.65 -4.39 1.48
N THR A 20 -1.65 -5.26 1.33
CA THR A 20 -1.49 -6.70 1.60
C THR A 20 -0.50 -7.36 0.64
N PHE A 21 -0.49 -6.97 -0.63
CA PHE A 21 0.48 -7.45 -1.61
C PHE A 21 1.91 -7.04 -1.26
N VAL A 22 2.16 -5.75 -1.01
CA VAL A 22 3.52 -5.23 -0.71
C VAL A 22 4.06 -5.82 0.59
N LEU A 23 3.24 -5.91 1.64
CA LEU A 23 3.64 -6.54 2.91
C LEU A 23 3.90 -8.04 2.75
N GLY A 24 3.06 -8.74 1.98
CA GLY A 24 3.26 -10.16 1.67
C GLY A 24 4.53 -10.42 0.86
N LEU A 25 4.86 -9.55 -0.09
CA LEU A 25 6.14 -9.58 -0.80
C LEU A 25 7.32 -9.34 0.15
N ALA A 26 7.20 -8.39 1.08
CA ALA A 26 8.28 -8.07 2.02
C ALA A 26 8.59 -9.22 2.98
N GLU A 27 7.56 -9.86 3.50
CA GLU A 27 7.69 -11.07 4.31
C GLU A 27 8.30 -12.22 3.51
N SER A 28 7.80 -12.49 2.30
CA SER A 28 8.30 -13.58 1.45
C SER A 28 9.79 -13.42 1.09
N ILE A 29 10.24 -12.19 0.79
CA ILE A 29 11.65 -11.90 0.48
C ILE A 29 12.54 -12.00 1.74
N SER A 30 12.05 -11.49 2.87
CA SER A 30 12.80 -11.45 4.13
C SER A 30 12.96 -12.84 4.76
N SER A 31 11.94 -13.69 4.67
CA SER A 31 11.96 -15.06 5.20
C SER A 31 12.57 -16.07 4.21
N GLY A 32 12.43 -15.82 2.91
CA GLY A 32 12.86 -16.76 1.87
C GLY A 32 14.27 -16.53 1.32
N PHE A 33 14.53 -15.36 0.72
CA PHE A 33 15.64 -15.18 -0.24
C PHE A 33 16.86 -14.46 0.34
N ALA A 34 16.66 -13.47 1.21
CA ALA A 34 17.71 -12.52 1.57
C ALA A 34 18.12 -12.59 3.06
N GLY A 35 17.36 -13.33 3.88
CA GLY A 35 17.45 -13.30 5.34
C GLY A 35 17.07 -11.92 5.91
N PHE A 36 17.05 -11.81 7.24
CA PHE A 36 16.60 -10.58 7.93
C PHE A 36 17.37 -9.32 7.50
N TRP A 37 18.68 -9.43 7.31
CA TRP A 37 19.54 -8.31 6.92
C TRP A 37 19.42 -7.91 5.45
N GLY A 38 19.16 -8.86 4.56
CA GLY A 38 18.92 -8.56 3.15
C GLY A 38 17.49 -8.08 2.87
N GLY A 39 16.52 -8.44 3.71
CA GLY A 39 15.13 -7.96 3.63
C GLY A 39 14.93 -6.54 4.16
N LEU A 40 15.81 -6.07 5.06
CA LEU A 40 15.71 -4.75 5.69
C LEU A 40 15.67 -3.57 4.69
N PRO A 41 16.55 -3.46 3.68
CA PRO A 41 16.43 -2.40 2.66
C PRO A 41 15.12 -2.48 1.85
N PHE A 42 14.60 -3.68 1.61
CA PHE A 42 13.32 -3.87 0.92
C PHE A 42 12.14 -3.37 1.75
N TRP A 43 12.17 -3.62 3.07
CA TRP A 43 11.16 -3.10 4.00
C TRP A 43 11.10 -1.57 4.04
N VAL A 44 12.26 -0.90 3.98
CA VAL A 44 12.31 0.58 3.92
C VAL A 44 11.59 1.10 2.67
N ILE A 45 11.81 0.46 1.52
CA ILE A 45 11.12 0.81 0.27
C ILE A 45 9.62 0.54 0.39
N CYS A 46 9.22 -0.59 0.99
CA CYS A 46 7.81 -0.93 1.20
C CYS A 46 7.09 0.13 2.04
N PHE A 47 7.70 0.63 3.11
CA PHE A 47 7.11 1.69 3.92
C PHE A 47 7.00 3.03 3.16
N ALA A 48 8.00 3.36 2.35
CA ALA A 48 7.93 4.55 1.49
C ALA A 48 6.76 4.43 0.49
N VAL A 49 6.62 3.29 -0.17
CA VAL A 49 5.52 3.04 -1.11
C VAL A 49 4.16 3.04 -0.41
N LEU A 50 4.02 2.38 0.75
CA LEU A 50 2.77 2.39 1.52
C LEU A 50 2.33 3.81 1.89
N THR A 51 3.29 4.67 2.29
CA THR A 51 3.01 6.07 2.59
C THR A 51 2.48 6.81 1.36
N LEU A 52 3.06 6.56 0.18
CA LEU A 52 2.60 7.14 -1.09
C LEU A 52 1.21 6.63 -1.50
N VAL A 53 0.90 5.35 -1.28
CA VAL A 53 -0.43 4.79 -1.61
C VAL A 53 -1.50 5.37 -0.67
N VAL A 54 -1.19 5.56 0.61
CA VAL A 54 -2.10 6.25 1.55
C VAL A 54 -2.30 7.71 1.14
N TYR A 55 -1.23 8.38 0.72
CA TYR A 55 -1.31 9.76 0.22
C TYR A 55 -2.17 9.85 -1.05
N ASP A 56 -1.99 8.94 -2.00
CA ASP A 56 -2.79 8.86 -3.23
C ASP A 56 -4.28 8.61 -2.94
N PHE A 57 -4.58 7.71 -1.99
CA PHE A 57 -5.95 7.50 -1.54
C PHE A 57 -6.56 8.78 -0.93
N TRP A 58 -5.79 9.51 -0.12
CA TRP A 58 -6.25 10.76 0.48
C TRP A 58 -6.48 11.85 -0.58
N ASP A 59 -5.52 12.05 -1.49
CA ASP A 59 -5.61 13.05 -2.56
C ASP A 59 -6.73 12.74 -3.56
N SER A 60 -6.88 11.48 -3.99
CA SER A 60 -7.86 11.10 -5.01
C SER A 60 -9.30 10.92 -4.48
N CYS A 61 -9.46 10.46 -3.23
CA CYS A 61 -10.77 10.07 -2.69
C CYS A 61 -11.31 10.99 -1.59
N LEU A 62 -10.45 11.69 -0.84
CA LEU A 62 -10.86 12.48 0.33
C LEU A 62 -10.64 13.98 0.17
N ARG A 63 -9.66 14.39 -0.64
CA ARG A 63 -9.47 15.80 -0.99
C ARG A 63 -10.68 16.25 -1.82
N LYS A 64 -11.32 17.30 -1.32
CA LYS A 64 -12.40 17.99 -2.03
C LYS A 64 -11.72 18.97 -2.99
N ASP A 65 -11.86 18.71 -4.29
CA ASP A 65 -11.69 19.75 -5.31
C ASP A 65 -12.70 20.90 -5.08
#